data_AF-A0A7W0LR10-F1
#
_entry.id   AF-A0A7W0LR10-F1
#
_cell.length_a   1.000
_cell.length_b   1.000
_cell.length_c   1.000
_cell.angle_alpha   90.00
_cell.angle_beta   90.00
_cell.angle_gamma   90.00
#
_symmetry.space_group_name_H-M   'P 1'
#
loop_
_entity.id
_entity.type
_entity.pdbx_description
1 polymer ?
#
loop_
_entity_poly.entity_id
_entity_poly.type
_entity_poly.pdbx_seq_one_letter_code
_entity_poly.pdbx_strand_id
1 'polypeptide(L)'
;AAVRGLDVTTGVPRHVEVDVEEIRQAMAEPLAAMCGAVVSCLGATPPDLAHDLVDQGIHLVGGGSLVAGIDTRLAEETGLAVRRVAAPLEAVVLGAGRCIESDDAFRAVLAGGQR
;
A
#
# COMPACT_ATOMS: atom_id res chain seq x y z
N ALA A 1 -20.62 12.49 -4.66
CA ALA A 1 -21.20 11.34 -3.93
C ALA A 1 -21.71 11.86 -2.61
N ALA A 2 -22.96 11.56 -2.24
CA ALA A 2 -23.59 12.09 -1.04
C ALA A 2 -23.05 11.42 0.23
N VAL A 3 -22.37 12.19 1.08
CA VAL A 3 -21.93 11.78 2.41
C VAL A 3 -22.99 12.21 3.43
N ARG A 4 -23.29 11.32 4.37
CA ARG A 4 -24.24 11.56 5.47
C ARG A 4 -23.48 11.64 6.77
N GLY A 5 -23.78 12.66 7.58
CA GLY A 5 -23.10 12.85 8.86
C GLY A 5 -23.82 13.85 9.76
N LEU A 6 -23.16 14.20 10.85
CA LEU A 6 -23.62 15.22 11.79
C LEU A 6 -22.94 16.55 11.44
N ASP A 7 -23.73 17.60 11.25
CA ASP A 7 -23.17 18.95 11.08
C ASP A 7 -22.64 19.43 12.44
N VAL A 8 -21.34 19.66 12.54
CA VAL A 8 -20.66 19.98 13.81
C VAL A 8 -21.02 21.35 14.38
N THR A 9 -21.57 22.25 13.56
CA THR A 9 -21.98 23.59 14.00
C THR A 9 -23.40 23.59 14.53
N THR A 10 -24.30 22.84 13.89
CA THR A 10 -25.73 22.84 14.24
C THR A 10 -26.16 21.64 15.07
N GLY A 11 -25.39 20.54 15.08
CA GLY A 11 -25.74 19.30 15.75
C GLY A 11 -26.86 18.50 15.07
N VAL A 12 -27.21 18.82 13.82
CA VAL A 12 -28.31 18.19 13.09
C VAL A 12 -27.75 17.28 11.98
N PRO A 13 -28.36 16.11 11.70
CA PRO A 13 -27.99 15.29 10.56
C PRO A 13 -28.06 16.06 9.25
N ARG A 14 -27.00 15.96 8.44
CA ARG A 14 -26.88 16.66 7.17
C ARG A 14 -26.31 15.74 6.09
N HIS A 15 -26.68 16.06 4.86
CA HIS A 15 -26.15 15.46 3.64
C HIS A 15 -25.29 16.49 2.93
N VAL A 16 -24.10 16.07 2.48
CA VAL A 16 -23.17 16.91 1.71
C VAL A 16 -22.74 16.12 0.48
N GLU A 17 -22.82 16.76 -0.69
CA GLU A 17 -22.22 16.22 -1.90
C GLU A 17 -20.72 16.51 -1.89
N VAL A 18 -19.92 15.47 -2.13
CA VAL A 18 -18.47 15.58 -2.23
C VAL A 18 -18.03 15.22 -3.65
N ASP A 19 -17.20 16.07 -4.24
CA ASP A 19 -16.58 15.87 -5.54
C ASP A 19 -15.33 14.97 -5.41
N VAL A 20 -14.98 14.28 -6.50
CA VAL A 20 -13.74 13.52 -6.63
C VAL A 20 -12.51 14.42 -6.40
N GLU A 21 -12.55 15.67 -6.83
CA GLU A 21 -11.43 16.59 -6.63
C GLU A 21 -11.21 16.92 -5.15
N GLU A 22 -12.27 17.09 -4.36
CA GLU A 22 -12.17 17.31 -2.92
C GLU A 22 -11.60 16.08 -2.21
N ILE A 23 -12.03 14.87 -2.60
CA ILE A 23 -11.47 13.61 -2.10
C ILE A 23 -9.97 13.52 -2.45
N ARG A 24 -9.60 13.83 -3.69
CA ARG A 24 -8.21 13.80 -4.14
C ARG A 24 -7.33 14.75 -3.34
N GLN A 25 -7.81 15.97 -3.07
CA GLN A 25 -7.11 16.94 -2.23
C GLN A 25 -6.97 16.45 -0.79
N ALA A 26 -8.03 15.92 -0.19
CA ALA A 26 -8.00 15.37 1.16
C ALA A 26 -7.04 14.18 1.30
N MET A 27 -6.88 13.38 0.23
CA MET A 27 -5.96 12.24 0.20
C MET A 27 -4.52 12.62 -0.17
N ALA A 28 -4.25 13.86 -0.60
CA ALA A 28 -2.95 14.22 -1.16
C ALA A 28 -1.78 14.04 -0.18
N GLU A 29 -1.94 14.52 1.06
CA GLU A 29 -0.95 14.43 2.13
C GLU A 29 -0.64 12.98 2.53
N PRO A 30 -1.61 12.12 2.90
CA PRO A 30 -1.30 10.75 3.30
C PRO A 30 -0.68 9.95 2.16
N LEU A 31 -1.12 10.17 0.91
CA LEU A 31 -0.52 9.49 -0.24
C LEU A 31 0.91 9.99 -0.52
N ALA A 32 1.20 11.28 -0.31
CA ALA A 32 2.57 11.79 -0.42
C ALA A 32 3.48 11.17 0.65
N ALA A 33 3.01 11.05 1.88
CA ALA A 33 3.75 10.38 2.96
C ALA A 33 4.03 8.90 2.63
N MET A 34 3.06 8.19 2.07
CA MET A 34 3.25 6.80 1.61
C MET A 34 4.31 6.71 0.51
N CYS A 35 4.26 7.59 -0.51
CA CYS A 35 5.25 7.60 -1.59
C CYS A 35 6.65 7.91 -1.05
N GLY A 36 6.78 8.91 -0.17
CA GLY A 36 8.05 9.27 0.47
C GLY A 36 8.64 8.12 1.30
N ALA A 37 7.81 7.36 2.02
CA ALA A 37 8.26 6.18 2.75
C ALA A 37 8.80 5.09 1.83
N VAL A 38 8.14 4.84 0.68
CA VAL A 38 8.61 3.89 -0.33
C VAL A 38 9.95 4.33 -0.91
N VAL A 39 10.07 5.58 -1.34
CA VAL A 39 11.33 6.13 -1.90
C VAL A 39 12.47 6.03 -0.90
N SER A 40 12.22 6.39 0.36
CA SER A 40 13.20 6.28 1.45
C SER A 40 13.66 4.83 1.67
N CYS A 41 12.72 3.88 1.66
CA CYS A 41 13.01 2.45 1.81
C CYS A 41 13.89 1.93 0.65
N LEU A 42 13.55 2.30 -0.59
CA LEU A 42 14.34 1.92 -1.77
C LEU A 42 15.73 2.54 -1.74
N GLY A 43 15.87 3.79 -1.29
CA GLY A 43 17.16 4.46 -1.15
C GLY A 43 18.09 3.82 -0.11
N ALA A 44 17.56 3.06 0.84
CA ALA A 44 18.34 2.29 1.82
C ALA A 44 18.66 0.87 1.34
N THR A 45 18.21 0.46 0.15
CA THR A 45 18.43 -0.90 -0.35
C THR A 45 19.91 -1.11 -0.71
N PRO A 46 20.52 -2.23 -0.26
CA PRO A 46 21.87 -2.60 -0.65
C PRO A 46 22.05 -2.68 -2.19
N PRO A 47 23.22 -2.28 -2.72
CA PRO A 47 23.43 -2.18 -4.16
C PRO A 47 23.35 -3.54 -4.88
N ASP A 48 23.66 -4.63 -4.18
CA ASP A 48 23.54 -6.01 -4.68
C ASP A 48 22.09 -6.44 -4.94
N LEU A 49 21.11 -5.77 -4.34
CA LEU A 49 19.67 -6.04 -4.55
C LEU A 49 19.01 -5.06 -5.53
N ALA A 50 19.72 -4.01 -5.95
CA ALA A 50 19.16 -2.98 -6.83
C ALA A 50 18.78 -3.52 -8.22
N HIS A 51 19.55 -4.47 -8.74
CA HIS A 51 19.25 -5.11 -10.03
C HIS A 51 17.91 -5.86 -9.98
N ASP A 52 17.67 -6.64 -8.92
CA ASP A 52 16.43 -7.38 -8.73
C ASP A 52 15.22 -6.46 -8.61
N LEU A 53 15.39 -5.29 -7.99
CA LEU A 53 14.33 -4.27 -7.93
C LEU A 53 13.98 -3.68 -9.29
N VAL A 54 14.97 -3.45 -10.17
CA VAL A 54 14.73 -2.95 -11.53
C VAL A 54 13.99 -4.00 -12.37
N ASP A 55 14.37 -5.28 -12.24
CA ASP A 55 13.77 -6.37 -13.00
C ASP A 55 12.36 -6.74 -12.52
N GLN A 56 12.16 -6.83 -11.20
CA GLN A 56 10.90 -7.30 -10.62
C GLN A 56 9.90 -6.17 -10.32
N GLY A 57 10.42 -4.97 -10.07
CA GLY A 57 9.64 -3.82 -9.64
C GLY A 57 9.01 -3.98 -8.25
N ILE A 58 7.95 -3.22 -8.01
CA ILE A 58 7.20 -3.18 -6.75
C ILE A 58 5.87 -3.90 -6.93
N HIS A 59 5.54 -4.80 -5.99
CA HIS A 59 4.24 -5.46 -5.92
C HIS A 59 3.38 -4.85 -4.83
N LEU A 60 2.22 -4.29 -5.21
CA LEU A 60 1.26 -3.74 -4.25
C LEU A 60 0.32 -4.83 -3.74
N VAL A 61 0.18 -4.88 -2.41
CA VAL A 61 -0.72 -5.76 -1.67
C VAL A 61 -1.55 -4.96 -0.67
N GLY A 62 -2.57 -5.59 -0.07
CA GLY A 62 -3.46 -4.98 0.92
C GLY A 62 -4.53 -4.07 0.32
N GLY A 63 -5.49 -3.63 1.16
CA GLY A 63 -6.60 -2.79 0.72
C GLY A 63 -6.19 -1.40 0.23
N GLY A 64 -5.10 -0.84 0.77
CA GLY A 64 -4.55 0.44 0.33
C GLY A 64 -4.07 0.42 -1.13
N SER A 65 -3.69 -0.74 -1.65
CA SER A 65 -3.34 -0.90 -3.07
C SER A 65 -4.51 -0.65 -4.02
N LEU A 66 -5.75 -0.65 -3.52
CA LEU A 66 -6.96 -0.45 -4.32
C LEU A 66 -7.27 1.03 -4.61
N VAL A 67 -6.55 1.96 -3.99
CA VAL A 67 -6.66 3.39 -4.30
C VAL A 67 -6.38 3.59 -5.79
N ALA A 68 -7.26 4.31 -6.48
CA ALA A 68 -7.14 4.53 -7.91
C ALA A 68 -5.86 5.32 -8.23
N GLY A 69 -5.05 4.80 -9.15
CA GLY A 69 -3.83 5.45 -9.63
C GLY A 69 -2.63 5.40 -8.67
N ILE A 70 -2.70 4.68 -7.54
CA ILE A 70 -1.57 4.60 -6.60
C ILE A 70 -0.35 3.87 -7.17
N ASP A 71 -0.59 2.88 -8.02
CA ASP A 71 0.44 2.18 -8.79
C ASP A 71 1.17 3.12 -9.74
N THR A 72 0.41 3.91 -10.50
CA THR A 72 0.93 4.88 -11.46
C THR A 72 1.75 5.95 -10.73
N ARG A 73 1.21 6.52 -9.64
CA ARG A 73 1.92 7.53 -8.85
C ARG A 73 3.23 6.98 -8.27
N LEU A 74 3.22 5.77 -7.70
CA LEU A 74 4.44 5.16 -7.18
C LEU A 74 5.46 4.86 -8.28
N ALA A 75 5.01 4.46 -9.48
CA ALA A 75 5.90 4.25 -10.62
C ALA A 75 6.59 5.55 -11.05
N GLU A 76 5.84 6.66 -11.09
CA GLU A 76 6.38 7.99 -11.40
C GLU A 76 7.39 8.47 -10.36
N GLU A 77 7.10 8.29 -9.08
CA GLU A 77 7.95 8.75 -7.96
C GLU A 77 9.22 7.90 -7.79
N THR A 78 9.14 6.60 -8.09
CA THR A 78 10.25 5.66 -7.86
C THR A 78 11.06 5.34 -9.13
N GLY A 79 10.48 5.55 -10.31
CA GLY A 79 11.05 5.10 -11.58
C GLY A 79 11.02 3.58 -11.80
N LEU A 80 10.38 2.82 -10.89
CA LEU A 80 10.27 1.36 -10.98
C LEU A 80 8.90 0.95 -11.52
N ALA A 81 8.85 -0.22 -12.16
CA ALA A 81 7.57 -0.83 -12.51
C ALA A 81 6.77 -1.15 -11.23
N VAL A 82 5.50 -0.73 -11.17
CA VAL A 82 4.62 -1.01 -10.03
C VAL A 82 3.42 -1.80 -10.50
N ARG A 83 3.13 -2.92 -9.83
CA ARG A 83 2.04 -3.83 -10.21
C ARG A 83 1.22 -4.25 -9.01
N ARG A 84 -0.10 -4.19 -9.14
CA ARG A 84 -1.02 -4.77 -8.16
C ARG A 84 -1.07 -6.29 -8.34
N VAL A 85 -0.96 -7.03 -7.24
CA VAL A 85 -1.09 -8.50 -7.28
C VAL A 85 -2.54 -8.91 -7.55
N ALA A 86 -2.75 -10.16 -7.99
CA ALA A 86 -4.07 -10.66 -8.35
C ALA A 86 -5.07 -10.71 -7.18
N ALA A 87 -4.60 -11.06 -5.97
CA ALA A 87 -5.43 -11.18 -4.76
C ALA A 87 -4.84 -10.31 -3.63
N PRO A 88 -4.92 -8.97 -3.73
CA PRO A 88 -4.20 -8.07 -2.82
C PRO A 88 -4.79 -8.09 -1.41
N LEU A 89 -6.10 -8.34 -1.26
CA LEU A 89 -6.76 -8.39 0.04
C LEU A 89 -6.43 -9.68 0.81
N GLU A 90 -6.22 -10.77 0.09
CA GLU A 90 -5.97 -12.11 0.63
C GLU A 90 -4.47 -12.43 0.74
N ALA A 91 -3.60 -11.64 0.10
CA ALA A 91 -2.16 -11.91 0.00
C ALA A 91 -1.52 -12.26 1.35
N VAL A 92 -1.91 -11.56 2.43
CA VAL A 92 -1.37 -11.79 3.78
C VAL A 92 -1.78 -13.16 4.32
N VAL A 93 -3.07 -13.49 4.29
CA VAL A 93 -3.57 -14.77 4.86
C VAL A 93 -3.13 -15.97 4.01
N LEU A 94 -3.09 -15.82 2.69
CA LEU A 94 -2.58 -16.85 1.79
C LEU A 94 -1.08 -17.09 2.00
N GLY A 95 -0.30 -16.03 2.20
CA GLY A 95 1.12 -16.13 2.53
C GLY A 95 1.34 -16.85 3.86
N ALA A 96 0.57 -16.49 4.90
CA ALA A 96 0.64 -17.14 6.19
C ALA A 96 0.29 -18.65 6.11
N GLY A 97 -0.78 -19.01 5.39
CA GLY A 97 -1.17 -20.40 5.18
C GLY A 97 -0.06 -21.21 4.50
N ARG A 98 0.53 -20.67 3.42
CA ARG A 98 1.67 -21.30 2.72
C ARG A 98 2.89 -21.52 3.62
N CYS A 99 3.18 -20.57 4.52
CA CYS A 99 4.27 -20.72 5.48
C CYS A 99 4.01 -21.86 6.48
N ILE A 100 2.76 -22.02 6.95
CA ILE A 100 2.40 -23.10 7.89
C ILE A 100 2.48 -24.48 7.22
N GLU A 101 2.13 -24.57 5.94
CA GLU A 101 2.17 -25.81 5.17
C GLU A 101 3.60 -26.28 4.82
N SER A 102 4.60 -25.40 4.95
CA SER A 102 6.00 -25.68 4.64
C SER A 102 6.85 -25.71 5.91
N ASP A 103 7.34 -26.88 6.32
CA ASP A 103 8.17 -27.04 7.53
C ASP A 103 9.44 -26.18 7.46
N ASP A 104 10.07 -26.08 6.29
CA ASP A 104 11.26 -25.24 6.08
C ASP A 104 10.93 -23.74 6.24
N ALA A 105 9.85 -23.27 5.61
CA ALA A 105 9.44 -21.87 5.70
C ALA A 105 8.99 -21.53 7.13
N PHE A 106 8.25 -22.42 7.77
CA PHE A 106 7.77 -22.26 9.13
C PHE A 106 8.93 -22.16 10.12
N ARG A 107 9.93 -23.04 10.00
CA ARG A 107 11.15 -22.99 10.82
C ARG A 107 11.95 -21.72 10.58
N ALA A 108 12.08 -21.27 9.34
CA ALA A 108 12.78 -20.03 9.01
C ALA A 108 12.14 -18.80 9.68
N VAL A 109 10.79 -18.72 9.67
CA VAL A 109 10.05 -17.65 10.35
C VAL A 109 10.28 -17.68 11.86
N LEU A 110 10.24 -18.87 12.49
CA LEU A 110 10.47 -19.02 13.93
C LEU A 110 11.90 -18.70 14.35
N ALA A 111 12.89 -19.05 13.52
CA ALA A 111 14.30 -18.76 13.77
C ALA A 111 14.63 -17.26 13.67
N GLY A 112 13.84 -16.50 12.91
CA GLY A 112 14.01 -15.05 12.74
C GLY A 112 13.66 -14.19 13.96
N GLY A 113 13.05 -14.76 15.01
CA GLY A 113 12.64 -14.03 16.22
C GLY A 113 13.73 -13.77 17.26
N GLN A 114 15.00 -14.12 16.99
CA GLN A 114 16.14 -13.93 17.90
C GLN A 114 17.18 -12.91 17.40
N ARG A 115 16.74 -11.82 16.77
CA ARG A 115 17.60 -10.67 16.45
C ARG A 115 17.05 -9.39 17.07
#